data_AF-A0A1H4XSS7-F1
#
_entry.id   AF-A0A1H4XSS7-F1
#
_cell.length_a   1.000
_cell.length_b   1.000
_cell.length_c   1.000
_cell.angle_alpha   90.00
_cell.angle_beta   90.00
_cell.angle_gamma   90.00
#
_symmetry.space_group_name_H-M   'P 1'
#
loop_
_entity.id
_entity.type
_entity.pdbx_description
1 polymer ?
#
loop_
_entity_poly.entity_id
_entity_poly.type
_entity_poly.pdbx_seq_one_letter_code
_entity_poly.pdbx_strand_id
1 'polypeptide(L)'
;MTETADATTAPEAAAVVAGAVAGADTGADAGAEAGAGAGADTGADTVDGPDAVDGLDRAPLLELDPLLDDRGTRIIVCCGAGGVGKTTTAAALGVRAAERGRRVVVLTIDPARRLAQSMGIDSLDNTPRKVDGIKGSDGGELHAMMLDMKRTFDEIVEAHAEPERARAILENPFYQSLSAGFAGTQEYMAMEKLGQLRARDEWDLIVVDTPPSRSALDFLDAPKRLGSFLDGKFIKLLMAPAKVGGRAGMKFLNVGMSMMTGTLGKLLGGQFLKDVQTFVAAMDTMFGGFRTRADATYKLLQAPGTAFLVVATPERDALREAAYFVERLAAEQMPLAGLVLNRVHGSGAARLSAERARAAAENLDEGRIVDQGGGKAGLRGSPATTPELETEPEPNDLATAAAHPVPEAAPTAEPAQETDVDVRHLTAGLLRLHAERMRVLAREQRTRDRFTALHPEVAVTEVAALPGDVHDLAGLRAIGDRLTAGRTPSA
;
A
#
# COMPACT_ATOMS: atom_id res chain seq x y z
N MET A 1 34.74 -32.86 -62.27
CA MET A 1 35.30 -33.44 -61.04
C MET A 1 34.44 -32.92 -59.90
N THR A 2 33.16 -33.25 -59.68
CA THR A 2 32.42 -34.54 -59.64
C THR A 2 32.95 -35.57 -58.65
N GLU A 3 32.36 -35.57 -57.44
CA GLU A 3 31.88 -36.72 -56.64
C GLU A 3 31.02 -36.12 -55.50
N THR A 4 29.71 -36.26 -55.28
CA THR A 4 28.66 -37.33 -55.23
C THR A 4 28.65 -38.27 -54.00
N ALA A 5 27.51 -38.18 -53.28
CA ALA A 5 26.81 -39.18 -52.44
C ALA A 5 27.50 -39.60 -51.11
N ASP A 6 26.80 -39.94 -50.01
CA ASP A 6 25.49 -40.59 -49.91
C ASP A 6 24.78 -40.36 -48.54
N ALA A 7 23.50 -40.72 -48.48
CA ALA A 7 22.50 -40.50 -47.45
C ALA A 7 22.33 -41.67 -46.45
N THR A 8 21.26 -41.58 -45.63
CA THR A 8 20.58 -42.63 -44.80
C THR A 8 21.14 -42.78 -43.37
N THR A 9 20.41 -42.52 -42.28
CA THR A 9 19.18 -43.19 -41.83
C THR A 9 18.58 -42.46 -40.61
N ALA A 10 17.24 -42.32 -40.58
CA ALA A 10 16.44 -42.01 -39.40
C ALA A 10 15.95 -43.33 -38.73
N PRO A 11 15.41 -43.27 -37.50
CA PRO A 11 14.37 -44.20 -37.11
C PRO A 11 13.06 -43.50 -36.70
N GLU A 12 12.01 -44.29 -36.87
CA GLU A 12 10.58 -44.02 -36.79
C GLU A 12 10.01 -43.75 -35.41
N ALA A 13 8.79 -43.21 -35.46
CA ALA A 13 7.85 -42.96 -34.39
C ALA A 13 7.35 -44.23 -33.68
N ALA A 14 6.96 -44.07 -32.41
CA ALA A 14 5.97 -44.93 -31.76
C ALA A 14 4.89 -44.04 -31.10
N ALA A 15 3.69 -44.09 -31.68
CA ALA A 15 2.46 -43.61 -31.09
C ALA A 15 1.93 -44.64 -30.08
N VAL A 16 1.41 -44.19 -28.94
CA VAL A 16 0.49 -44.97 -28.12
C VAL A 16 -0.73 -44.10 -27.81
N VAL A 17 -1.88 -44.62 -28.21
CA VAL A 17 -3.24 -44.13 -27.96
C VAL A 17 -3.92 -45.10 -26.98
N ALA A 18 -4.92 -44.58 -26.26
CA ALA A 18 -5.94 -45.24 -25.43
C ALA A 18 -5.61 -45.37 -23.93
N GLY A 19 -6.53 -45.11 -22.99
CA GLY A 19 -7.96 -44.86 -23.12
C GLY A 19 -8.58 -44.44 -21.78
N ALA A 20 -9.78 -43.87 -21.88
CA ALA A 20 -10.63 -43.54 -20.75
C ALA A 20 -11.26 -44.80 -20.14
N VAL A 21 -11.41 -44.85 -18.81
CA VAL A 21 -12.45 -45.63 -18.13
C VAL A 21 -12.92 -44.87 -16.89
N ALA A 22 -14.23 -44.65 -16.81
CA ALA A 22 -14.97 -44.28 -15.63
C ALA A 22 -15.44 -45.55 -14.90
N GLY A 23 -15.59 -45.51 -13.57
CA GLY A 23 -16.38 -46.53 -12.86
C GLY A 23 -16.02 -46.77 -11.40
N ALA A 24 -16.85 -46.22 -10.51
CA ALA A 24 -17.46 -46.83 -9.33
C ALA A 24 -16.61 -47.58 -8.28
N ASP A 25 -16.65 -47.02 -7.06
CA ASP A 25 -17.23 -47.59 -5.85
C ASP A 25 -16.85 -49.03 -5.44
N THR A 26 -16.23 -49.16 -4.26
CA THR A 26 -16.56 -50.18 -3.25
C THR A 26 -15.84 -49.83 -1.95
N GLY A 27 -16.60 -49.71 -0.87
CA GLY A 27 -16.10 -49.42 0.46
C GLY A 27 -15.36 -50.57 1.12
N ALA A 28 -14.63 -50.22 2.18
CA ALA A 28 -14.39 -51.10 3.32
C ALA A 28 -14.14 -50.24 4.56
N ASP A 29 -15.09 -50.38 5.47
CA ASP A 29 -15.19 -49.93 6.84
C ASP A 29 -14.11 -50.56 7.72
N ALA A 30 -13.54 -49.80 8.67
CA ALA A 30 -12.91 -50.32 9.88
C ALA A 30 -12.61 -49.21 10.90
N GLY A 31 -13.44 -49.15 11.95
CA GLY A 31 -12.93 -49.18 13.32
C GLY A 31 -12.75 -47.85 14.04
N ALA A 32 -13.84 -47.39 14.68
CA ALA A 32 -13.82 -46.42 15.76
C ALA A 32 -13.30 -47.03 17.06
N GLU A 33 -12.54 -46.26 17.86
CA GLU A 33 -12.58 -46.35 19.32
C GLU A 33 -12.52 -44.96 19.94
N ALA A 34 -13.58 -44.64 20.69
CA ALA A 34 -13.73 -43.46 21.52
C ALA A 34 -13.32 -43.80 22.96
N GLY A 35 -12.47 -42.97 23.56
CA GLY A 35 -12.13 -43.02 24.99
C GLY A 35 -12.54 -41.72 25.66
N ALA A 36 -13.66 -41.75 26.39
CA ALA A 36 -14.09 -40.69 27.29
C ALA A 36 -13.33 -40.79 28.62
N GLY A 37 -12.89 -39.66 29.16
CA GLY A 37 -12.31 -39.55 30.50
C GLY A 37 -12.66 -38.21 31.11
N ALA A 38 -13.72 -38.19 31.92
CA ALA A 38 -14.09 -37.07 32.78
C ALA A 38 -13.23 -37.09 34.05
N GLY A 39 -12.75 -35.92 34.46
CA GLY A 39 -12.11 -35.69 35.75
C GLY A 39 -12.35 -34.25 36.19
N ALA A 40 -13.32 -34.08 37.08
CA ALA A 40 -13.54 -32.84 37.81
C ALA A 40 -12.53 -32.77 38.96
N ASP A 41 -11.87 -31.64 39.13
CA ASP A 41 -11.27 -31.25 40.40
C ASP A 41 -11.56 -29.78 40.68
N THR A 42 -11.89 -29.52 41.94
CA THR A 42 -12.52 -28.33 42.48
C THR A 42 -11.57 -27.62 43.43
N GLY A 43 -11.44 -26.30 43.26
CA GLY A 43 -11.12 -25.36 44.34
C GLY A 43 -9.72 -24.77 44.30
N ALA A 44 -9.62 -23.47 44.02
CA ALA A 44 -9.47 -22.45 45.06
C ALA A 44 -9.23 -21.07 44.40
N ASP A 45 -10.14 -20.14 44.69
CA ASP A 45 -10.00 -18.72 44.42
C ASP A 45 -8.73 -18.15 45.07
N THR A 46 -7.84 -17.59 44.25
CA THR A 46 -6.88 -16.57 44.68
C THR A 46 -7.00 -15.36 43.76
N VAL A 47 -7.33 -14.25 44.41
CA VAL A 47 -7.61 -12.92 43.88
C VAL A 47 -6.47 -12.43 42.96
N ASP A 48 -6.76 -12.31 41.66
CA ASP A 48 -5.90 -11.62 40.69
C ASP A 48 -6.10 -10.10 40.81
N GLY A 49 -5.00 -9.39 41.10
CA GLY A 49 -4.89 -7.94 40.99
C GLY A 49 -4.77 -7.48 39.53
N PRO A 50 -4.94 -6.18 39.22
CA PRO A 50 -5.03 -5.68 37.85
C PRO A 50 -3.65 -5.43 37.21
N ASP A 51 -2.72 -6.40 37.29
CA ASP A 51 -1.37 -6.30 36.71
C ASP A 51 -0.98 -7.56 35.93
N ALA A 52 -1.89 -8.03 35.06
CA ALA A 52 -1.60 -9.08 34.07
C ALA A 52 -2.17 -8.69 32.69
N VAL A 53 -1.53 -7.72 32.04
CA VAL A 53 -1.72 -7.43 30.60
C VAL A 53 -0.35 -7.30 29.95
N ASP A 54 0.46 -8.36 30.02
CA ASP A 54 1.80 -8.39 29.42
C ASP A 54 2.03 -9.65 28.55
N GLY A 55 0.96 -10.15 27.91
CA GLY A 55 0.96 -11.46 27.24
C GLY A 55 0.64 -11.49 25.74
N LEU A 56 0.54 -10.35 25.04
CA LEU A 56 0.17 -10.31 23.60
C LEU A 56 1.07 -9.39 22.76
N ASP A 57 2.32 -9.23 23.20
CA ASP A 57 3.37 -8.61 22.41
C ASP A 57 3.86 -9.58 21.33
N ARG A 58 3.96 -9.30 20.04
CA ARG A 58 3.53 -8.25 19.09
C ARG A 58 3.98 -8.83 17.73
N ALA A 59 3.26 -8.62 16.63
CA ALA A 59 3.66 -9.07 15.26
C ALA A 59 5.18 -8.91 15.03
N PRO A 60 5.88 -9.85 14.38
CA PRO A 60 7.33 -9.76 14.22
C PRO A 60 7.75 -8.37 13.71
N LEU A 61 8.85 -7.81 14.21
CA LEU A 61 9.29 -6.49 13.75
C LEU A 61 9.82 -6.61 12.32
N LEU A 62 9.30 -5.79 11.41
CA LEU A 62 9.86 -5.68 10.07
C LEU A 62 11.09 -4.76 10.09
N GLU A 63 12.28 -5.36 10.01
CA GLU A 63 13.54 -4.63 9.90
C GLU A 63 13.87 -4.36 8.43
N LEU A 64 13.71 -3.11 7.99
CA LEU A 64 13.94 -2.73 6.60
C LEU A 64 15.41 -2.48 6.26
N ASP A 65 16.24 -2.01 7.21
CA ASP A 65 17.67 -1.76 6.95
C ASP A 65 18.42 -3.04 6.51
N PRO A 66 18.28 -4.19 7.20
CA PRO A 66 18.87 -5.46 6.75
C PRO A 66 18.38 -5.90 5.37
N LEU A 67 17.09 -5.70 5.06
CA LEU A 67 16.53 -6.00 3.74
C LEU A 67 17.16 -5.13 2.64
N LEU A 68 17.41 -3.84 2.93
CA LEU A 68 18.04 -2.92 1.98
C LEU A 68 19.54 -3.22 1.80
N ASP A 69 20.24 -3.64 2.86
CA ASP A 69 21.67 -3.95 2.83
C ASP A 69 21.99 -5.27 2.13
N ASP A 70 21.08 -6.24 2.19
CA ASP A 70 21.25 -7.52 1.53
C ASP A 70 21.32 -7.36 0.00
N ARG A 71 22.51 -7.63 -0.55
CA ARG A 71 22.75 -7.58 -2.01
C ARG A 71 22.07 -8.73 -2.76
N GLY A 72 21.62 -9.77 -2.05
CA GLY A 72 20.72 -10.79 -2.57
C GLY A 72 19.34 -10.25 -2.91
N THR A 73 18.87 -9.23 -2.19
CA THR A 73 17.62 -8.53 -2.48
C THR A 73 17.83 -7.57 -3.66
N ARG A 74 17.27 -7.94 -4.81
CA ARG A 74 17.40 -7.22 -6.09
C ARG A 74 16.13 -6.46 -6.47
N ILE A 75 14.97 -6.88 -5.97
CA ILE A 75 13.67 -6.27 -6.29
C ILE A 75 12.85 -6.09 -5.01
N ILE A 76 12.31 -4.89 -4.79
CA ILE A 76 11.33 -4.62 -3.73
C ILE A 76 10.06 -4.07 -4.39
N VAL A 77 8.92 -4.72 -4.17
CA VAL A 77 7.63 -4.29 -4.72
C VAL A 77 6.77 -3.71 -3.60
N CYS A 78 6.36 -2.44 -3.74
CA CYS A 78 5.45 -1.79 -2.81
C CYS A 78 4.01 -1.90 -3.33
N CYS A 79 3.16 -2.64 -2.62
CA CYS A 79 1.74 -2.86 -2.96
C CYS A 79 0.79 -2.45 -1.82
N GLY A 80 -0.51 -2.42 -2.09
CA GLY A 80 -1.52 -1.93 -1.13
C GLY A 80 -2.57 -1.01 -1.75
N ALA A 81 -3.53 -0.59 -0.94
CA ALA A 81 -4.68 0.22 -1.35
C ALA A 81 -4.28 1.60 -1.92
N GLY A 82 -5.21 2.29 -2.57
CA GLY A 82 -5.02 3.67 -3.01
C GLY A 82 -4.83 4.63 -1.82
N GLY A 83 -3.94 5.61 -1.94
CA GLY A 83 -3.80 6.69 -0.94
C GLY A 83 -3.07 6.34 0.36
N VAL A 84 -2.58 5.11 0.53
CA VAL A 84 -1.89 4.64 1.76
C VAL A 84 -0.42 5.06 1.86
N GLY A 85 0.16 5.64 0.81
CA GLY A 85 1.54 6.14 0.78
C GLY A 85 2.57 5.23 0.09
N LYS A 86 2.14 4.29 -0.76
CA LYS A 86 3.04 3.40 -1.54
C LYS A 86 4.18 4.14 -2.24
N THR A 87 3.84 5.16 -3.04
CA THR A 87 4.82 5.94 -3.81
C THR A 87 5.85 6.61 -2.91
N THR A 88 5.40 7.20 -1.80
CA THR A 88 6.28 7.86 -0.85
C THR A 88 7.17 6.85 -0.12
N THR A 89 6.62 5.69 0.25
CA THR A 89 7.40 4.58 0.83
C THR A 89 8.44 4.06 -0.17
N ALA A 90 8.06 3.80 -1.43
CA ALA A 90 8.97 3.35 -2.48
C ALA A 90 10.11 4.35 -2.73
N ALA A 91 9.78 5.64 -2.81
CA ALA A 91 10.76 6.70 -2.96
C ALA A 91 11.70 6.79 -1.74
N ALA A 92 11.18 6.71 -0.52
CA ALA A 92 11.96 6.75 0.71
C ALA A 92 12.90 5.54 0.84
N LEU A 93 12.44 4.34 0.50
CA LEU A 93 13.27 3.14 0.41
C LEU A 93 14.39 3.31 -0.62
N GLY A 94 14.07 3.89 -1.79
CA GLY A 94 15.05 4.17 -2.83
C GLY A 94 16.14 5.15 -2.38
N VAL A 95 15.75 6.27 -1.76
CA VAL A 95 16.68 7.23 -1.16
C VAL A 95 17.55 6.56 -0.12
N ARG A 96 16.95 5.82 0.82
CA ARG A 96 17.69 5.18 1.91
C ARG A 96 18.66 4.11 1.41
N ALA A 97 18.26 3.25 0.49
CA ALA A 97 19.15 2.26 -0.10
C ALA A 97 20.30 2.91 -0.87
N ALA A 98 20.03 3.96 -1.65
CA ALA A 98 21.07 4.69 -2.36
C ALA A 98 22.06 5.37 -1.40
N GLU A 99 21.57 5.94 -0.29
CA GLU A 99 22.43 6.52 0.74
C GLU A 99 23.32 5.48 1.44
N ARG A 100 22.88 4.22 1.45
CA ARG A 100 23.62 3.05 1.96
C ARG A 100 24.50 2.37 0.91
N GLY A 101 24.80 3.05 -0.20
CA GLY A 101 25.74 2.56 -1.22
C GLY A 101 25.13 1.58 -2.21
N ARG A 102 23.81 1.63 -2.44
CA ARG A 102 23.15 0.88 -3.53
C ARG A 102 23.01 1.74 -4.78
N ARG A 103 23.02 1.10 -5.95
CA ARG A 103 22.65 1.71 -7.24
C ARG A 103 21.21 1.34 -7.52
N VAL A 104 20.30 2.22 -7.12
CA VAL A 104 18.87 1.95 -7.06
C VAL A 104 18.16 2.57 -8.24
N VAL A 105 17.14 1.90 -8.78
CA VAL A 105 16.12 2.53 -9.62
C VAL A 105 14.74 2.37 -9.01
N VAL A 106 14.01 3.49 -8.86
CA VAL A 106 12.60 3.49 -8.49
C VAL A 106 11.75 3.55 -9.76
N LEU A 107 11.01 2.49 -10.03
CA LEU A 107 10.07 2.39 -11.14
C LEU A 107 8.65 2.66 -10.63
N THR A 108 8.06 3.82 -10.99
CA THR A 108 6.62 4.03 -10.77
C THR A 108 5.81 3.58 -11.97
N ILE A 109 4.76 2.80 -11.70
CA ILE A 109 3.73 2.43 -12.67
C ILE A 109 2.55 3.43 -12.61
N ASP A 110 2.40 4.20 -11.52
CA ASP A 110 1.35 5.21 -11.38
C ASP A 110 1.62 6.42 -12.30
N PRO A 111 0.73 6.73 -13.27
CA PRO A 111 0.88 7.87 -14.18
C PRO A 111 0.63 9.23 -13.50
N ALA A 112 0.13 9.27 -12.26
CA ALA A 112 -0.26 10.50 -11.57
C ALA A 112 0.92 11.43 -11.17
N ARG A 113 2.15 11.17 -11.64
CA ARG A 113 3.37 11.94 -11.35
C ARG A 113 3.70 12.08 -9.86
N ARG A 114 3.12 11.23 -9.00
CA ARG A 114 3.31 11.26 -7.54
C ARG A 114 4.76 11.05 -7.12
N LEU A 115 5.48 10.20 -7.85
CA LEU A 115 6.90 9.95 -7.56
C LEU A 115 7.74 11.21 -7.82
N ALA A 116 7.54 11.85 -8.97
CA ALA A 116 8.23 13.08 -9.33
C ALA A 116 7.97 14.19 -8.30
N GLN A 117 6.70 14.36 -7.89
CA GLN A 117 6.30 15.29 -6.83
C GLN A 117 6.97 14.95 -5.49
N SER A 118 6.99 13.68 -5.09
CA SER A 118 7.60 13.25 -3.82
C SER A 118 9.11 13.50 -3.78
N MET A 119 9.78 13.41 -4.93
CA MET A 119 11.22 13.65 -5.07
C MET A 119 11.57 15.12 -5.32
N GLY A 120 10.60 15.98 -5.61
CA GLY A 120 10.82 17.38 -5.96
C GLY A 120 11.46 17.57 -7.35
N ILE A 121 11.14 16.70 -8.32
CA ILE A 121 11.66 16.76 -9.70
C ILE A 121 10.54 17.05 -10.70
N ASP A 122 10.87 17.74 -11.80
CA ASP A 122 9.87 18.28 -12.74
C ASP A 122 9.09 17.20 -13.49
N SER A 123 9.79 16.18 -13.99
CA SER A 123 9.18 15.10 -14.76
C SER A 123 10.02 13.84 -14.75
N LEU A 124 9.34 12.72 -15.01
CA LEU A 124 9.93 11.41 -15.22
C LEU A 124 9.46 10.89 -16.57
N ASP A 125 10.32 10.14 -17.25
CA ASP A 125 10.03 9.50 -18.52
C ASP A 125 10.31 7.99 -18.43
N ASN A 126 10.20 7.29 -19.58
CA ASN A 126 10.39 5.84 -19.66
C ASN A 126 11.85 5.38 -19.51
N THR A 127 12.78 6.30 -19.21
CA THR A 127 14.20 6.05 -19.04
C THR A 127 14.63 6.39 -17.61
N PRO A 128 15.36 5.51 -16.91
CA PRO A 128 15.95 5.84 -15.61
C PRO A 128 16.79 7.11 -15.65
N ARG A 129 16.38 8.12 -14.87
CA ARG A 129 17.12 9.37 -14.68
C ARG A 129 17.74 9.40 -13.31
N LYS A 130 19.02 9.76 -13.23
CA LYS A 130 19.70 9.97 -11.96
C LYS A 130 19.03 11.12 -11.19
N VAL A 131 18.77 10.90 -9.91
CA VAL A 131 18.22 11.88 -8.98
C VAL A 131 19.38 12.55 -8.26
N ASP A 132 19.50 13.86 -8.42
CA ASP A 132 20.53 14.65 -7.76
C ASP A 132 20.30 14.78 -6.26
N GLY A 133 21.33 15.17 -5.50
CA GLY A 133 21.19 15.45 -4.07
C GLY A 133 21.23 14.21 -3.16
N ILE A 134 21.50 13.03 -3.71
CA ILE A 134 21.82 11.82 -2.94
C ILE A 134 23.30 11.83 -2.57
N LYS A 135 23.59 11.74 -1.26
CA LYS A 135 24.96 11.67 -0.73
C LYS A 135 25.21 10.26 -0.21
N GLY A 136 25.34 9.30 -1.12
CA GLY A 136 25.61 7.91 -0.76
C GLY A 136 27.04 7.69 -0.29
N SER A 137 27.22 6.78 0.67
CA SER A 137 28.53 6.14 0.88
C SER A 137 28.86 5.24 -0.33
N ASP A 138 30.15 5.00 -0.58
CA ASP A 138 30.62 3.95 -1.50
C ASP A 138 30.05 3.96 -2.93
N GLY A 139 29.67 5.13 -3.45
CA GLY A 139 29.21 5.29 -4.84
C GLY A 139 27.73 4.94 -5.08
N GLY A 140 26.91 4.89 -4.01
CA GLY A 140 25.47 4.73 -4.15
C GLY A 140 24.80 5.85 -4.95
N GLU A 141 23.79 5.50 -5.74
CA GLU A 141 23.05 6.43 -6.58
C GLU A 141 21.58 6.03 -6.70
N LEU A 142 20.72 7.03 -6.81
CA LEU A 142 19.29 6.84 -7.01
C LEU A 142 18.91 7.26 -8.42
N HIS A 143 18.24 6.38 -9.12
CA HIS A 143 17.58 6.68 -10.37
C HIS A 143 16.06 6.56 -10.17
N ALA A 144 15.29 7.32 -10.94
CA ALA A 144 13.85 7.24 -10.95
C ALA A 144 13.33 7.23 -12.40
N MET A 145 12.23 6.53 -12.63
CA MET A 145 11.53 6.55 -13.89
C MET A 145 10.04 6.33 -13.70
N MET A 146 9.27 6.75 -14.70
CA MET A 146 7.83 6.50 -14.77
C MET A 146 7.55 5.66 -16.01
N LEU A 147 6.77 4.59 -15.84
CA LEU A 147 6.38 3.75 -16.95
C LEU A 147 5.57 4.56 -17.96
N ASP A 148 6.03 4.59 -19.20
CA ASP A 148 5.24 5.00 -20.35
C ASP A 148 4.87 3.75 -21.14
N MET A 149 3.58 3.42 -21.15
CA MET A 149 3.08 2.21 -21.79
C MET A 149 3.31 2.22 -23.29
N LYS A 150 3.01 3.35 -23.95
CA LYS A 150 3.14 3.47 -25.40
C LYS A 150 4.62 3.34 -25.77
N ARG A 151 5.48 4.08 -25.07
CA ARG A 151 6.92 4.04 -25.33
C ARG A 151 7.50 2.65 -25.06
N THR A 152 7.04 1.96 -24.01
CA THR A 152 7.46 0.58 -23.72
C THR A 152 7.01 -0.37 -24.83
N PHE A 153 5.80 -0.22 -25.36
CA PHE A 153 5.36 -1.00 -26.52
C PHE A 153 6.24 -0.71 -27.74
N ASP A 154 6.48 0.58 -28.05
CA ASP A 154 7.32 1.00 -29.16
C ASP A 154 8.72 0.35 -29.06
N GLU A 155 9.32 0.36 -27.88
CA GLU A 155 10.63 -0.25 -27.61
C GLU A 155 10.63 -1.78 -27.80
N ILE A 156 9.55 -2.48 -27.44
CA ILE A 156 9.41 -3.92 -27.70
C ILE A 156 9.37 -4.18 -29.21
N VAL A 157 8.61 -3.36 -29.95
CA VAL A 157 8.51 -3.47 -31.41
C VAL A 157 9.88 -3.22 -32.05
N GLU A 158 10.58 -2.17 -31.62
CA GLU A 158 11.93 -1.83 -32.08
C GLU A 158 12.95 -2.93 -31.76
N ALA A 159 12.84 -3.59 -30.59
CA ALA A 159 13.78 -4.62 -30.15
C ALA A 159 13.55 -6.00 -30.79
N HIS A 160 12.34 -6.29 -31.26
CA HIS A 160 11.96 -7.66 -31.68
C HIS A 160 11.42 -7.79 -33.10
N ALA A 161 11.16 -6.68 -33.80
CA ALA A 161 10.81 -6.71 -35.22
C ALA A 161 11.97 -6.22 -36.10
N GLU A 162 12.07 -6.76 -37.31
CA GLU A 162 12.95 -6.22 -38.33
C GLU A 162 12.62 -4.74 -38.60
N PRO A 163 13.60 -3.88 -38.91
CA PRO A 163 13.39 -2.42 -38.99
C PRO A 163 12.21 -1.99 -39.88
N GLU A 164 12.03 -2.64 -41.03
CA GLU A 164 10.91 -2.36 -41.93
C GLU A 164 9.55 -2.76 -41.34
N ARG A 165 9.50 -3.92 -40.66
CA ARG A 165 8.29 -4.39 -39.96
C ARG A 165 7.98 -3.53 -38.75
N ALA A 166 8.99 -3.15 -37.97
CA ALA A 166 8.85 -2.23 -36.85
C ALA A 166 8.23 -0.91 -37.31
N ARG A 167 8.76 -0.32 -38.39
CA ARG A 167 8.20 0.90 -38.97
C ARG A 167 6.75 0.73 -39.41
N ALA A 168 6.41 -0.36 -40.10
CA ALA A 168 5.03 -0.64 -40.53
C ALA A 168 4.05 -0.78 -39.36
N ILE A 169 4.51 -1.31 -38.21
CA ILE A 169 3.71 -1.42 -36.99
C ILE A 169 3.55 -0.04 -36.34
N LEU A 170 4.65 0.69 -36.17
CA LEU A 170 4.65 2.00 -35.52
C LEU A 170 3.83 3.04 -36.32
N GLU A 171 3.82 2.98 -37.65
CA GLU A 171 3.02 3.89 -38.50
C GLU A 171 1.54 3.48 -38.59
N ASN A 172 1.15 2.31 -38.06
CA ASN A 172 -0.20 1.78 -38.20
C ASN A 172 -1.22 2.53 -37.28
N PRO A 173 -2.34 3.06 -37.82
CA PRO A 173 -3.34 3.79 -37.02
C PRO A 173 -4.02 2.95 -35.93
N PHE A 174 -4.24 1.66 -36.20
CA PHE A 174 -4.79 0.73 -35.21
C PHE A 174 -3.80 0.49 -34.07
N TYR A 175 -2.51 0.36 -34.37
CA TYR A 175 -1.46 0.27 -33.36
C TYR A 175 -1.40 1.53 -32.47
N GLN A 176 -1.44 2.73 -33.07
CA GLN A 176 -1.44 3.99 -32.32
C GLN A 176 -2.64 4.11 -31.39
N SER A 177 -3.79 3.59 -31.80
CA SER A 177 -5.00 3.56 -30.97
C SER A 177 -4.93 2.53 -29.84
N LEU A 178 -4.36 1.34 -30.11
CA LEU A 178 -4.20 0.28 -29.11
C LEU A 178 -3.14 0.62 -28.05
N SER A 179 -1.98 1.11 -28.47
CA SER A 179 -0.85 1.41 -27.60
C SER A 179 -1.12 2.57 -26.62
N ALA A 180 -2.10 3.42 -26.92
CA ALA A 180 -2.43 4.59 -26.11
C ALA A 180 -3.34 4.32 -24.89
N GLY A 181 -4.03 3.18 -24.78
CA GLY A 181 -5.05 3.04 -23.73
C GLY A 181 -5.72 1.69 -23.54
N PHE A 182 -5.12 0.58 -23.98
CA PHE A 182 -5.74 -0.73 -23.80
C PHE A 182 -5.77 -1.18 -22.33
N ALA A 183 -6.91 -1.64 -21.84
CA ALA A 183 -7.04 -2.15 -20.47
C ALA A 183 -6.28 -3.48 -20.32
N GLY A 184 -5.45 -3.62 -19.29
CA GLY A 184 -4.63 -4.82 -19.06
C GLY A 184 -3.23 -4.80 -19.69
N THR A 185 -2.88 -3.79 -20.50
CA THR A 185 -1.49 -3.61 -20.96
C THR A 185 -0.62 -2.93 -19.93
N GLN A 186 -1.17 -2.14 -18.98
CA GLN A 186 -0.34 -1.42 -18.01
C GLN A 186 0.46 -2.41 -17.14
N GLU A 187 -0.23 -3.45 -16.70
CA GLU A 187 0.31 -4.54 -15.89
C GLU A 187 1.40 -5.30 -16.64
N TYR A 188 1.15 -5.63 -17.91
CA TYR A 188 2.15 -6.28 -18.74
C TYR A 188 3.36 -5.37 -19.02
N MET A 189 3.13 -4.10 -19.38
CA MET A 189 4.22 -3.18 -19.71
C MET A 189 5.11 -2.91 -18.51
N ALA A 190 4.53 -2.89 -17.31
CA ALA A 190 5.30 -2.85 -16.08
C ALA A 190 6.19 -4.10 -15.91
N MET A 191 5.66 -5.31 -16.19
CA MET A 191 6.43 -6.55 -16.13
C MET A 191 7.55 -6.60 -17.16
N GLU A 192 7.27 -6.16 -18.38
CA GLU A 192 8.28 -6.05 -19.43
C GLU A 192 9.36 -5.07 -19.02
N LYS A 193 8.99 -3.87 -18.57
CA LYS A 193 9.96 -2.85 -18.16
C LYS A 193 10.81 -3.33 -16.99
N LEU A 194 10.21 -3.97 -15.99
CA LEU A 194 10.94 -4.59 -14.88
C LEU A 194 11.93 -5.65 -15.38
N GLY A 195 11.51 -6.51 -16.31
CA GLY A 195 12.38 -7.50 -16.94
C GLY A 195 13.56 -6.86 -17.68
N GLN A 196 13.32 -5.79 -18.43
CA GLN A 196 14.36 -5.02 -19.12
C GLN A 196 15.36 -4.39 -18.14
N LEU A 197 14.89 -3.76 -17.07
CA LEU A 197 15.75 -3.17 -16.04
C LEU A 197 16.59 -4.24 -15.34
N ARG A 198 15.99 -5.39 -15.02
CA ARG A 198 16.70 -6.52 -14.40
C ARG A 198 17.76 -7.11 -15.34
N ALA A 199 17.47 -7.22 -16.63
CA ALA A 199 18.38 -7.78 -17.62
C ALA A 199 19.61 -6.91 -17.89
N ARG A 200 19.51 -5.57 -17.78
CA ARG A 200 20.64 -4.65 -17.97
C ARG A 200 21.71 -4.76 -16.88
N ASP A 201 21.33 -5.21 -15.68
CA ASP A 201 22.19 -5.34 -14.50
C ASP A 201 22.96 -4.04 -14.10
N GLU A 202 22.46 -2.88 -14.52
CA GLU A 202 23.02 -1.56 -14.18
C GLU A 202 22.73 -1.18 -12.71
N TRP A 203 21.54 -1.55 -12.23
CA TRP A 203 21.07 -1.28 -10.87
C TRP A 203 21.10 -2.55 -10.03
N ASP A 204 21.63 -2.43 -8.81
CA ASP A 204 21.66 -3.53 -7.87
C ASP A 204 20.31 -3.71 -7.15
N LEU A 205 19.51 -2.65 -7.03
CA LEU A 205 18.15 -2.70 -6.49
C LEU A 205 17.14 -2.02 -7.42
N ILE A 206 16.00 -2.68 -7.64
CA ILE A 206 14.83 -2.10 -8.30
C ILE A 206 13.71 -1.99 -7.27
N VAL A 207 13.21 -0.79 -7.01
CA VAL A 207 12.03 -0.57 -6.16
C VAL A 207 10.83 -0.25 -7.06
N VAL A 208 9.78 -1.05 -6.99
CA VAL A 208 8.59 -0.92 -7.85
C VAL A 208 7.44 -0.28 -7.05
N ASP A 209 6.98 0.89 -7.51
CA ASP A 209 5.76 1.55 -7.02
C ASP A 209 4.57 1.17 -7.91
N THR A 210 3.54 0.59 -7.27
CA THR A 210 2.37 0.05 -7.96
C THR A 210 1.19 1.02 -7.99
N PRO A 211 0.28 0.93 -8.98
CA PRO A 211 -0.86 1.83 -9.10
C PRO A 211 -1.83 1.75 -7.90
N PRO A 212 -2.69 2.76 -7.71
CA PRO A 212 -3.72 2.75 -6.66
C PRO A 212 -4.89 1.84 -7.05
N SER A 213 -4.82 0.54 -6.72
CA SER A 213 -5.97 -0.35 -6.94
C SER A 213 -5.93 -1.59 -6.04
N ARG A 214 -7.12 -2.16 -5.76
CA ARG A 214 -7.28 -3.56 -5.30
C ARG A 214 -6.64 -4.55 -6.28
N SER A 215 -6.48 -4.14 -7.53
CA SER A 215 -5.73 -4.84 -8.55
C SER A 215 -4.24 -4.47 -8.63
N ALA A 216 -3.61 -3.97 -7.57
CA ALA A 216 -2.14 -3.89 -7.56
C ALA A 216 -1.46 -5.28 -7.71
N LEU A 217 -2.20 -6.39 -7.52
CA LEU A 217 -1.78 -7.74 -7.91
C LEU A 217 -2.27 -8.17 -9.32
N ASP A 218 -3.11 -7.40 -10.03
CA ASP A 218 -3.35 -7.68 -11.47
C ASP A 218 -2.05 -7.54 -12.27
N PHE A 219 -1.08 -6.75 -11.76
CA PHE A 219 0.31 -6.76 -12.22
C PHE A 219 0.89 -8.19 -12.29
N LEU A 220 0.56 -9.05 -11.32
CA LEU A 220 0.96 -10.47 -11.29
C LEU A 220 0.15 -11.33 -12.26
N ASP A 221 -1.06 -10.92 -12.63
CA ASP A 221 -1.92 -11.65 -13.58
C ASP A 221 -1.63 -11.27 -15.06
N ALA A 222 -0.61 -10.43 -15.31
CA ALA A 222 -0.19 -10.01 -16.64
C ALA A 222 0.04 -11.17 -17.65
N PRO A 223 0.67 -12.32 -17.29
CA PRO A 223 0.85 -13.43 -18.23
C PRO A 223 -0.49 -14.03 -18.69
N LYS A 224 -1.44 -14.18 -17.75
CA LYS A 224 -2.78 -14.74 -18.01
C LYS A 224 -3.60 -13.80 -18.91
N ARG A 225 -3.57 -12.49 -18.63
CA ARG A 225 -4.33 -11.48 -19.40
C ARG A 225 -3.83 -11.38 -20.84
N LEU A 226 -2.52 -11.31 -21.02
CA LEU A 226 -1.92 -11.27 -22.35
C LEU A 226 -2.20 -12.56 -23.13
N GLY A 227 -2.06 -13.73 -22.51
CA GLY A 227 -2.44 -15.01 -23.11
C GLY A 227 -3.89 -15.00 -23.58
N SER A 228 -4.83 -14.59 -22.71
CA SER A 228 -6.27 -14.53 -23.04
C SER A 228 -6.59 -13.56 -24.19
N PHE A 229 -5.84 -12.47 -24.33
CA PHE A 229 -5.99 -11.52 -25.43
C PHE A 229 -5.59 -12.16 -26.77
N LEU A 230 -4.40 -12.79 -26.82
CA LEU A 230 -3.88 -13.46 -28.02
C LEU A 230 -4.70 -14.68 -28.40
N ASP A 231 -5.20 -15.40 -27.40
CA ASP A 231 -6.08 -16.54 -27.58
C ASP A 231 -7.52 -16.17 -27.92
N GLY A 232 -7.85 -14.89 -27.89
CA GLY A 232 -9.17 -14.35 -28.18
C GLY A 232 -9.67 -14.78 -29.55
N LYS A 233 -10.92 -15.26 -29.60
CA LYS A 233 -11.57 -15.74 -30.84
C LYS A 233 -11.50 -14.73 -31.99
N PHE A 234 -11.51 -13.43 -31.69
CA PHE A 234 -11.39 -12.35 -32.66
C PHE A 234 -10.00 -12.29 -33.30
N ILE A 235 -8.93 -12.34 -32.50
CA ILE A 235 -7.55 -12.35 -33.00
C ILE A 235 -7.30 -13.64 -33.80
N LYS A 236 -7.70 -14.80 -33.29
CA LYS A 236 -7.61 -16.09 -34.03
C LYS A 236 -8.34 -16.07 -35.38
N LEU A 237 -9.51 -15.43 -35.46
CA LEU A 237 -10.26 -15.29 -36.71
C LEU A 237 -9.56 -14.36 -37.72
N LEU A 238 -8.86 -13.33 -37.25
CA LEU A 238 -8.07 -12.41 -38.07
C LEU A 238 -6.70 -12.98 -38.48
N MET A 239 -6.07 -13.79 -37.62
CA MET A 239 -4.80 -14.47 -37.91
C MET A 239 -4.99 -15.73 -38.78
N ALA A 240 -6.23 -16.20 -38.95
CA ALA A 240 -6.52 -17.36 -39.78
C ALA A 240 -6.06 -17.09 -41.23
N PRO A 241 -5.18 -17.93 -41.80
CA PRO A 241 -4.56 -17.63 -43.08
C PRO A 241 -5.63 -17.49 -44.16
N ALA A 242 -5.63 -16.35 -44.87
CA ALA A 242 -6.43 -16.11 -46.06
C ALA A 242 -6.15 -17.14 -47.20
N LYS A 243 -5.18 -18.03 -47.02
CA LYS A 243 -4.79 -19.11 -47.93
C LYS A 243 -5.45 -20.47 -47.65
N VAL A 244 -6.32 -20.62 -46.64
CA VAL A 244 -7.20 -21.81 -46.52
C VAL A 244 -8.44 -21.62 -47.42
N GLY A 245 -8.17 -21.35 -48.70
CA GLY A 245 -9.15 -21.14 -49.77
C GLY A 245 -8.86 -22.03 -50.98
N GLY A 246 -8.13 -23.13 -50.79
CA GLY A 246 -7.94 -24.15 -51.83
C GLY A 246 -9.28 -24.86 -52.09
N ARG A 247 -9.95 -24.49 -53.19
CA ARG A 247 -11.04 -25.09 -54.00
C ARG A 247 -12.08 -26.10 -53.42
N ALA A 248 -11.91 -26.66 -52.23
CA ALA A 248 -12.78 -27.63 -51.57
C ALA A 248 -13.49 -27.09 -50.31
N GLY A 249 -12.98 -26.05 -49.63
CA GLY A 249 -13.58 -25.49 -48.41
C GLY A 249 -14.69 -24.45 -48.62
N MET A 250 -14.92 -24.00 -49.85
CA MET A 250 -15.77 -22.83 -50.18
C MET A 250 -17.29 -23.11 -50.09
N LYS A 251 -17.74 -24.36 -49.96
CA LYS A 251 -19.16 -24.71 -50.08
C LYS A 251 -19.97 -24.65 -48.78
N PHE A 252 -19.33 -24.65 -47.60
CA PHE A 252 -20.03 -24.58 -46.31
C PHE A 252 -19.90 -23.24 -45.57
N LEU A 253 -19.05 -22.31 -46.04
CA LEU A 253 -18.84 -21.01 -45.38
C LEU A 253 -19.67 -19.85 -45.97
N ASN A 254 -20.39 -20.06 -47.09
CA ASN A 254 -20.96 -18.95 -47.87
C ASN A 254 -22.33 -18.42 -47.42
N VAL A 255 -23.07 -19.11 -46.53
CA VAL A 255 -24.43 -18.68 -46.18
C VAL A 255 -24.52 -17.95 -44.83
N GLY A 256 -23.58 -18.19 -43.90
CA GLY A 256 -23.57 -17.54 -42.58
C GLY A 256 -22.49 -16.45 -42.39
N MET A 257 -21.32 -16.61 -43.02
CA MET A 257 -20.15 -15.73 -42.76
C MET A 257 -20.19 -14.42 -43.56
N SER A 258 -20.78 -14.42 -44.76
CA SER A 258 -20.82 -13.24 -45.64
C SER A 258 -21.77 -12.14 -45.16
N MET A 259 -22.80 -12.47 -44.37
CA MET A 259 -23.70 -11.47 -43.79
C MET A 259 -23.08 -10.78 -42.57
N MET A 260 -22.18 -11.47 -41.85
CA MET A 260 -21.51 -10.91 -40.68
C MET A 260 -20.27 -10.06 -41.05
N THR A 261 -19.50 -10.45 -42.06
CA THR A 261 -18.38 -9.63 -42.57
C THR A 261 -18.85 -8.39 -43.34
N GLY A 262 -19.95 -8.49 -44.08
CA GLY A 262 -20.54 -7.35 -44.80
C GLY A 262 -21.18 -6.30 -43.89
N THR A 263 -21.64 -6.67 -42.69
CA THR A 263 -22.21 -5.75 -41.69
C THR A 263 -21.12 -5.14 -40.81
N LEU A 264 -20.10 -5.91 -40.38
CA LEU A 264 -18.92 -5.34 -39.73
C LEU A 264 -18.13 -4.39 -40.64
N GLY A 265 -17.94 -4.74 -41.92
CA GLY A 265 -17.21 -3.88 -42.87
C GLY A 265 -17.92 -2.55 -43.19
N LYS A 266 -19.26 -2.53 -43.12
CA LYS A 266 -20.08 -1.32 -43.28
C LYS A 266 -20.14 -0.44 -42.02
N LEU A 267 -20.03 -1.04 -40.83
CA LEU A 267 -20.06 -0.32 -39.55
C LEU A 267 -18.67 0.15 -39.08
N LEU A 268 -17.59 -0.60 -39.37
CA LEU A 268 -16.22 -0.30 -38.91
C LEU A 268 -15.34 0.35 -40.00
N GLY A 269 -15.77 0.34 -41.27
CA GLY A 269 -15.02 0.88 -42.41
C GLY A 269 -13.94 -0.07 -42.93
N GLY A 270 -13.83 -0.22 -44.25
CA GLY A 270 -12.86 -1.13 -44.88
C GLY A 270 -11.40 -0.80 -44.59
N GLN A 271 -11.09 0.48 -44.31
CA GLN A 271 -9.74 0.91 -43.94
C GLN A 271 -9.32 0.37 -42.57
N PHE A 272 -10.21 0.42 -41.56
CA PHE A 272 -9.92 -0.10 -40.23
C PHE A 272 -9.59 -1.60 -40.25
N LEU A 273 -10.36 -2.39 -41.01
CA LEU A 273 -10.09 -3.82 -41.17
C LEU A 273 -8.72 -4.08 -41.80
N LYS A 274 -8.33 -3.25 -42.78
CA LYS A 274 -7.01 -3.34 -43.43
C LYS A 274 -5.88 -2.98 -42.46
N ASP A 275 -6.06 -1.96 -41.63
CA ASP A 275 -5.09 -1.56 -40.61
C ASP A 275 -4.90 -2.68 -39.57
N VAL A 276 -5.99 -3.28 -39.10
CA VAL A 276 -5.97 -4.44 -38.20
C VAL A 276 -5.22 -5.62 -38.83
N GLN A 277 -5.55 -5.99 -40.08
CA GLN A 277 -4.89 -7.10 -40.77
C GLN A 277 -3.39 -6.88 -40.95
N THR A 278 -3.00 -5.65 -41.30
CA THR A 278 -1.59 -5.27 -41.48
C THR A 278 -0.83 -5.38 -40.16
N PHE A 279 -1.41 -4.86 -39.07
CA PHE A 279 -0.84 -4.97 -37.73
C PHE A 279 -0.68 -6.44 -37.29
N VAL A 280 -1.74 -7.23 -37.43
CA VAL A 280 -1.76 -8.65 -37.05
C VAL A 280 -0.69 -9.44 -37.81
N ALA A 281 -0.59 -9.25 -39.13
CA ALA A 281 0.44 -9.91 -39.94
C ALA A 281 1.87 -9.51 -39.54
N ALA A 282 2.09 -8.24 -39.18
CA ALA A 282 3.39 -7.77 -38.75
C ALA A 282 3.78 -8.25 -37.33
N MET A 283 2.79 -8.55 -36.48
CA MET A 283 2.97 -8.94 -35.08
C MET A 283 3.06 -10.46 -34.82
N ASP A 284 2.78 -11.32 -35.80
CA ASP A 284 2.66 -12.79 -35.68
C ASP A 284 3.83 -13.45 -34.91
N THR A 285 5.06 -12.97 -35.15
CA THR A 285 6.27 -13.49 -34.49
C THR A 285 6.53 -12.88 -33.11
N MET A 286 6.06 -11.67 -32.85
CA MET A 286 6.32 -11.00 -31.58
C MET A 286 5.44 -11.56 -30.46
N PHE A 287 4.15 -11.83 -30.75
CA PHE A 287 3.15 -12.31 -29.79
C PHE A 287 3.55 -13.59 -29.02
N GLY A 288 4.28 -14.51 -29.65
CA GLY A 288 4.82 -15.70 -28.97
C GLY A 288 5.91 -15.37 -27.93
N GLY A 289 6.74 -14.36 -28.19
CA GLY A 289 7.80 -13.91 -27.29
C GLY A 289 7.27 -13.20 -26.04
N PHE A 290 6.16 -12.46 -26.18
CA PHE A 290 5.50 -11.75 -25.09
C PHE A 290 5.15 -12.67 -23.91
N ARG A 291 4.55 -13.84 -24.16
CA ARG A 291 4.20 -14.80 -23.10
C ARG A 291 5.42 -15.31 -22.34
N THR A 292 6.47 -15.69 -23.08
CA THR A 292 7.71 -16.23 -22.49
C THR A 292 8.40 -15.21 -21.59
N ARG A 293 8.44 -13.93 -22.00
CA ARG A 293 9.00 -12.85 -21.17
C ARG A 293 8.15 -12.55 -19.94
N ALA A 294 6.82 -12.53 -20.09
CA ALA A 294 5.90 -12.36 -18.96
C ALA A 294 6.14 -13.45 -17.89
N ASP A 295 6.23 -14.72 -18.33
CA ASP A 295 6.47 -15.86 -17.44
C ASP A 295 7.85 -15.78 -16.77
N ALA A 296 8.87 -15.30 -17.49
CA ALA A 296 10.21 -15.11 -16.93
C ALA A 296 10.21 -14.01 -15.84
N THR A 297 9.61 -12.85 -16.10
CA THR A 297 9.49 -11.79 -15.08
C THR A 297 8.64 -12.24 -13.91
N TYR A 298 7.54 -12.95 -14.15
CA TYR A 298 6.71 -13.48 -13.09
C TYR A 298 7.48 -14.45 -12.17
N LYS A 299 8.32 -15.34 -12.74
CA LYS A 299 9.23 -16.20 -11.94
C LYS A 299 10.29 -15.42 -11.18
N LEU A 300 10.79 -14.31 -11.73
CA LEU A 300 11.71 -13.42 -11.01
C LEU A 300 11.06 -12.86 -9.74
N LEU A 301 9.76 -12.54 -9.79
CA LEU A 301 9.03 -12.05 -8.62
C LEU A 301 8.83 -13.12 -7.54
N GLN A 302 8.80 -14.40 -7.90
CA GLN A 302 8.75 -15.53 -6.96
C GLN A 302 10.13 -15.91 -6.39
N ALA A 303 11.21 -15.40 -6.97
CA ALA A 303 12.56 -15.76 -6.57
C ALA A 303 12.93 -15.12 -5.21
N PRO A 304 13.81 -15.73 -4.40
CA PRO A 304 14.25 -15.20 -3.10
C PRO A 304 14.90 -13.82 -3.15
N GLY A 305 15.36 -13.36 -4.31
CA GLY A 305 15.91 -12.01 -4.50
C GLY A 305 14.84 -10.92 -4.67
N THR A 306 13.56 -11.27 -4.56
CA THR A 306 12.43 -10.33 -4.55
C THR A 306 11.83 -10.26 -3.15
N ALA A 307 11.35 -9.08 -2.76
CA ALA A 307 10.60 -8.87 -1.54
C ALA A 307 9.35 -8.02 -1.82
N PHE A 308 8.21 -8.43 -1.27
CA PHE A 308 6.98 -7.65 -1.31
C PHE A 308 6.76 -6.92 0.01
N LEU A 309 6.42 -5.65 -0.08
CA LEU A 309 6.02 -4.81 1.04
C LEU A 309 4.57 -4.35 0.82
N VAL A 310 3.69 -4.78 1.71
CA VAL A 310 2.31 -4.29 1.74
C VAL A 310 2.31 -2.99 2.53
N VAL A 311 1.73 -1.92 1.98
CA VAL A 311 1.61 -0.62 2.64
C VAL A 311 0.14 -0.37 2.95
N ALA A 312 -0.18 0.01 4.18
CA ALA A 312 -1.55 0.30 4.61
C ALA A 312 -1.57 1.41 5.66
N THR A 313 -2.69 2.11 5.80
CA THR A 313 -2.97 2.98 6.96
C THR A 313 -3.69 2.17 8.04
N PRO A 314 -3.72 2.62 9.31
CA PRO A 314 -4.47 1.95 10.39
C PRO A 314 -6.00 2.12 10.26
N GLU A 315 -6.50 2.22 9.03
CA GLU A 315 -7.92 2.28 8.71
C GLU A 315 -8.45 0.89 8.37
N ARG A 316 -9.70 0.63 8.74
CA ARG A 316 -10.34 -0.69 8.55
C ARG A 316 -10.32 -1.15 7.11
N ASP A 317 -10.58 -0.26 6.16
CA ASP A 317 -10.69 -0.62 4.75
C ASP A 317 -9.30 -0.90 4.16
N ALA A 318 -8.30 -0.08 4.49
CA ALA A 318 -6.92 -0.29 4.08
C ALA A 318 -6.33 -1.58 4.65
N LEU A 319 -6.55 -1.89 5.93
CA LEU A 319 -6.06 -3.14 6.55
C LEU A 319 -6.79 -4.38 6.05
N ARG A 320 -8.08 -4.28 5.70
CA ARG A 320 -8.79 -5.38 5.03
C ARG A 320 -8.22 -5.66 3.64
N GLU A 321 -7.90 -4.62 2.87
CA GLU A 321 -7.21 -4.80 1.60
C GLU A 321 -5.81 -5.36 1.80
N ALA A 322 -5.05 -4.90 2.80
CA ALA A 322 -3.75 -5.46 3.15
C ALA A 322 -3.81 -6.97 3.44
N ALA A 323 -4.81 -7.42 4.19
CA ALA A 323 -5.02 -8.86 4.46
C ALA A 323 -5.25 -9.64 3.17
N TYR A 324 -6.08 -9.11 2.26
CA TYR A 324 -6.26 -9.70 0.93
C TYR A 324 -4.95 -9.79 0.13
N PHE A 325 -4.10 -8.75 0.18
CA PHE A 325 -2.78 -8.79 -0.45
C PHE A 325 -1.89 -9.88 0.14
N VAL A 326 -1.84 -10.01 1.46
CA VAL A 326 -1.05 -11.04 2.16
C VAL A 326 -1.47 -12.44 1.71
N GLU A 327 -2.77 -12.74 1.76
CA GLU A 327 -3.31 -14.05 1.34
C GLU A 327 -3.01 -14.34 -0.13
N ARG A 328 -3.17 -13.35 -1.00
CA ARG A 328 -2.94 -13.50 -2.44
C ARG A 328 -1.46 -13.67 -2.77
N LEU A 329 -0.55 -12.98 -2.09
CA LEU A 329 0.91 -13.16 -2.23
C LEU A 329 1.32 -14.57 -1.80
N ALA A 330 0.79 -15.07 -0.68
CA ALA A 330 1.02 -16.44 -0.24
C ALA A 330 0.52 -17.48 -1.27
N ALA A 331 -0.69 -17.28 -1.80
CA ALA A 331 -1.26 -18.18 -2.82
C ALA A 331 -0.44 -18.23 -4.12
N GLU A 332 0.22 -17.13 -4.49
CA GLU A 332 1.05 -17.02 -5.69
C GLU A 332 2.55 -17.27 -5.39
N GLN A 333 2.90 -17.72 -4.18
CA GLN A 333 4.28 -18.00 -3.72
C GLN A 333 5.22 -16.80 -3.88
N MET A 334 4.70 -15.61 -3.62
CA MET A 334 5.46 -14.37 -3.65
C MET A 334 6.07 -14.09 -2.26
N PRO A 335 7.39 -13.82 -2.16
CA PRO A 335 8.07 -13.59 -0.90
C PRO A 335 7.64 -12.27 -0.24
N LEU A 336 6.74 -12.35 0.75
CA LEU A 336 6.31 -11.22 1.56
C LEU A 336 7.39 -10.90 2.62
N ALA A 337 7.94 -9.69 2.57
CA ALA A 337 8.81 -9.19 3.64
C ALA A 337 7.98 -8.70 4.84
N GLY A 338 6.87 -8.00 4.60
CA GLY A 338 5.95 -7.61 5.68
C GLY A 338 5.02 -6.45 5.33
N LEU A 339 4.44 -5.86 6.37
CA LEU A 339 3.51 -4.73 6.35
C LEU A 339 4.18 -3.45 6.84
N VAL A 340 4.12 -2.40 6.03
CA VAL A 340 4.37 -1.02 6.44
C VAL A 340 3.04 -0.38 6.83
N LEU A 341 2.84 -0.19 8.13
CA LEU A 341 1.68 0.52 8.66
C LEU A 341 2.00 2.02 8.69
N ASN A 342 1.54 2.74 7.68
CA ASN A 342 1.81 4.15 7.48
C ASN A 342 0.77 5.05 8.17
N ARG A 343 1.16 6.30 8.45
CA ARG A 343 0.33 7.32 9.09
C ARG A 343 -0.25 6.88 10.43
N VAL A 344 0.54 6.16 11.22
CA VAL A 344 0.17 5.78 12.58
C VAL A 344 0.14 7.04 13.44
N HIS A 345 -0.97 7.23 14.14
CA HIS A 345 -1.09 8.31 15.09
C HIS A 345 -0.59 7.86 16.47
N GLY A 346 0.06 8.78 17.18
CA GLY A 346 0.40 8.63 18.59
C GLY A 346 -0.12 9.81 19.41
N SER A 347 0.02 9.70 20.74
CA SER A 347 -0.20 10.80 21.67
C SER A 347 0.87 10.76 22.76
N GLY A 348 1.58 11.88 22.95
CA GLY A 348 2.49 12.06 24.10
C GLY A 348 1.75 12.19 25.44
N ALA A 349 0.41 12.27 25.42
CA ALA A 349 -0.47 12.38 26.58
C ALA A 349 -1.35 11.12 26.74
N ALA A 350 -0.85 9.94 26.34
CA ALA A 350 -1.60 8.68 26.39
C ALA A 350 -2.12 8.30 27.80
N ARG A 351 -1.50 8.84 28.86
CA ARG A 351 -1.92 8.65 30.26
C ARG A 351 -3.33 9.15 30.57
N LEU A 352 -3.84 10.10 29.79
CA LEU A 352 -5.20 10.61 29.93
C LEU A 352 -6.11 9.90 28.93
N SER A 353 -6.98 9.01 29.42
CA SER A 353 -7.93 8.29 28.56
C SER A 353 -8.99 9.22 27.98
N ALA A 354 -9.61 8.81 26.86
CA ALA A 354 -10.69 9.56 26.24
C ALA A 354 -11.84 9.87 27.19
N GLU A 355 -12.26 8.87 27.97
CA GLU A 355 -13.38 9.01 28.91
C GLU A 355 -13.03 9.94 30.08
N ARG A 356 -11.79 9.87 30.59
CA ARG A 356 -11.32 10.79 31.64
C ARG A 356 -11.22 12.23 31.12
N ALA A 357 -10.69 12.42 29.92
CA ALA A 357 -10.60 13.75 29.30
C ALA A 357 -11.97 14.36 29.06
N ARG A 358 -12.92 13.58 28.56
CA ARG A 358 -14.29 14.04 28.34
C ARG A 358 -14.99 14.39 29.66
N ALA A 359 -14.90 13.52 30.67
CA ALA A 359 -15.48 13.80 31.99
C ALA A 359 -14.85 15.07 32.62
N ALA A 360 -13.54 15.27 32.45
CA ALA A 360 -12.87 16.48 32.92
C ALA A 360 -13.36 17.74 32.18
N ALA A 361 -13.60 17.66 30.87
CA ALA A 361 -14.17 18.76 30.10
C ALA A 361 -15.59 19.11 30.57
N GLU A 362 -16.45 18.10 30.76
CA GLU A 362 -17.82 18.28 31.25
C GLU A 362 -17.83 18.94 32.64
N ASN A 363 -16.94 18.50 33.54
CA ASN A 363 -16.80 19.10 34.88
C ASN A 363 -16.34 20.57 34.84
N LEU A 364 -15.50 20.97 33.87
CA LEU A 364 -15.06 22.35 33.66
C LEU A 364 -16.21 23.24 33.18
N ASP A 365 -17.03 22.76 32.25
CA ASP A 365 -18.17 23.51 31.73
C ASP A 365 -19.23 23.74 32.81
N GLU A 366 -19.46 22.73 33.64
CA GLU A 366 -20.48 22.76 34.69
C GLU A 366 -20.01 23.50 35.96
N GLY A 367 -18.78 24.04 35.97
CA GLY A 367 -18.20 24.72 37.12
C GLY A 367 -18.04 23.83 38.36
N ARG A 368 -18.00 22.50 38.16
CA ARG A 368 -17.95 21.51 39.25
C ARG A 368 -16.54 21.25 39.80
N ILE A 369 -15.52 21.89 39.22
CA ILE A 369 -14.17 21.88 39.77
C ILE A 369 -14.12 22.88 40.92
N VAL A 370 -14.38 22.37 42.12
CA VAL A 370 -14.00 23.03 43.36
C VAL A 370 -12.49 22.92 43.45
N ASP A 371 -11.80 24.06 43.46
CA ASP A 371 -10.38 24.12 43.83
C ASP A 371 -10.27 23.59 45.26
N GLN A 372 -9.96 22.30 45.42
CA GLN A 372 -9.61 21.77 46.73
C GLN A 372 -8.23 22.29 47.07
N GLY A 373 -8.20 23.52 47.56
CA GLY A 373 -7.04 24.13 48.19
C GLY A 373 -6.43 23.14 49.17
N GLY A 374 -5.10 22.99 49.09
CA GLY A 374 -4.35 21.97 49.80
C GLY A 374 -4.73 21.82 51.27
N GLY A 375 -5.03 20.58 51.65
CA GLY A 375 -4.85 20.03 52.99
C GLY A 375 -5.39 20.85 54.16
N LYS A 376 -6.62 20.58 54.59
CA LYS A 376 -6.94 20.55 56.02
C LYS A 376 -7.32 19.14 56.45
N ALA A 377 -6.29 18.31 56.57
CA ALA A 377 -6.29 17.25 57.57
C ALA A 377 -6.12 17.92 58.93
N GLY A 378 -7.22 18.18 59.64
CA GLY A 378 -7.15 18.81 60.95
C GLY A 378 -8.50 19.03 61.60
N LEU A 379 -8.79 18.16 62.58
CA LEU A 379 -9.74 18.33 63.67
C LEU A 379 -11.21 17.99 63.37
N ARG A 380 -11.49 16.68 63.42
CA ARG A 380 -12.73 16.19 64.05
C ARG A 380 -12.71 16.61 65.53
N GLY A 381 -13.64 17.48 65.91
CA GLY A 381 -13.98 17.78 67.31
C GLY A 381 -15.45 18.18 67.38
N SER A 382 -16.24 17.35 68.06
CA SER A 382 -17.68 17.46 68.27
C SER A 382 -18.12 18.73 69.04
N PRO A 383 -19.43 19.06 69.08
CA PRO A 383 -19.93 20.41 69.30
C PRO A 383 -20.11 20.76 70.79
N ALA A 384 -20.00 22.04 71.13
CA ALA A 384 -20.42 22.56 72.43
C ALA A 384 -20.99 23.99 72.30
N THR A 385 -22.30 24.08 72.53
CA THR A 385 -23.03 25.09 73.33
C THR A 385 -22.80 26.60 73.09
N THR A 386 -23.86 27.25 72.59
CA THR A 386 -24.29 28.65 72.84
C THR A 386 -24.50 28.91 74.35
N PRO A 387 -24.54 30.17 74.89
CA PRO A 387 -25.52 31.19 74.48
C PRO A 387 -25.06 32.67 74.45
N GLU A 388 -25.86 33.42 73.69
CA GLU A 388 -26.27 34.85 73.72
C GLU A 388 -25.68 35.81 74.77
N LEU A 389 -25.43 37.06 74.33
CA LEU A 389 -25.93 38.28 75.01
C LEU A 389 -25.79 39.53 74.12
N GLU A 390 -26.94 40.19 73.93
CA GLU A 390 -27.15 41.52 73.37
C GLU A 390 -26.51 42.61 74.24
N THR A 391 -26.04 43.72 73.65
CA THR A 391 -26.48 45.12 73.95
C THR A 391 -25.52 46.17 73.37
N GLU A 392 -26.06 46.99 72.46
CA GLU A 392 -25.71 48.40 72.23
C GLU A 392 -26.13 49.24 73.47
N PRO A 393 -25.58 50.46 73.75
CA PRO A 393 -25.57 51.57 72.78
C PRO A 393 -24.45 52.64 72.86
N GLU A 394 -24.30 53.36 71.75
CA GLU A 394 -23.85 54.77 71.61
C GLU A 394 -24.61 55.70 72.60
N PRO A 395 -24.10 56.91 73.01
CA PRO A 395 -23.78 57.96 72.03
C PRO A 395 -22.75 59.05 72.41
N ASN A 396 -22.49 59.87 71.40
CA ASN A 396 -22.42 61.34 71.42
C ASN A 396 -21.04 62.03 71.25
N ASP A 397 -20.92 62.62 70.06
CA ASP A 397 -20.85 64.08 69.83
C ASP A 397 -19.51 64.82 69.62
N LEU A 398 -19.57 65.68 68.58
CA LEU A 398 -18.88 66.96 68.35
C LEU A 398 -17.56 67.00 67.53
N ALA A 399 -17.76 67.08 66.22
CA ALA A 399 -17.33 68.15 65.31
C ALA A 399 -16.13 69.07 65.68
N THR A 400 -15.11 69.14 64.81
CA THR A 400 -14.72 70.41 64.14
C THR A 400 -13.81 70.20 62.90
N ALA A 401 -14.29 70.75 61.78
CA ALA A 401 -13.65 71.28 60.56
C ALA A 401 -12.15 71.04 60.26
N ALA A 402 -11.84 70.55 59.04
CA ALA A 402 -11.33 71.39 57.93
C ALA A 402 -10.90 70.56 56.68
N ALA A 403 -11.45 70.97 55.52
CA ALA A 403 -10.88 70.97 54.15
C ALA A 403 -10.31 69.68 53.51
N HIS A 404 -11.01 69.21 52.46
CA HIS A 404 -10.48 68.39 51.35
C HIS A 404 -9.55 69.23 50.44
N PRO A 405 -8.63 68.63 49.65
CA PRO A 405 -9.02 67.96 48.40
C PRO A 405 -8.42 66.55 48.20
N VAL A 406 -9.28 65.69 47.66
CA VAL A 406 -9.08 64.45 46.89
C VAL A 406 -7.66 64.21 46.36
N PRO A 407 -7.17 62.95 46.46
CA PRO A 407 -6.49 62.33 45.34
C PRO A 407 -7.23 61.07 44.84
N GLU A 408 -7.47 61.10 43.53
CA GLU A 408 -7.31 59.97 42.61
C GLU A 408 -7.95 58.63 42.98
N ALA A 409 -9.06 58.35 42.29
CA ALA A 409 -9.60 57.02 42.13
C ALA A 409 -8.52 56.05 41.68
N ALA A 410 -8.24 55.04 42.52
CA ALA A 410 -7.53 53.85 42.11
C ALA A 410 -8.26 53.19 40.92
N PRO A 411 -7.54 52.64 39.94
CA PRO A 411 -8.19 51.89 38.87
C PRO A 411 -8.89 50.68 39.50
N THR A 412 -10.19 50.57 39.21
CA THR A 412 -11.00 49.37 39.41
C THR A 412 -10.24 48.16 38.86
N ALA A 413 -9.81 47.28 39.76
CA ALA A 413 -9.29 45.97 39.40
C ALA A 413 -10.46 45.06 39.01
N GLU A 414 -10.85 45.11 37.73
CA GLU A 414 -11.60 44.04 37.08
C GLU A 414 -10.93 43.72 35.74
N PRO A 415 -10.20 42.59 35.69
CA PRO A 415 -10.42 41.65 34.57
C PRO A 415 -10.33 40.16 34.96
N ALA A 416 -10.20 39.80 36.23
CA ALA A 416 -9.85 38.42 36.63
C ALA A 416 -10.90 37.34 36.27
N GLN A 417 -12.19 37.69 36.27
CA GLN A 417 -13.28 36.73 36.00
C GLN A 417 -13.42 36.39 34.50
N GLU A 418 -13.24 37.37 33.60
CA GLU A 418 -13.30 37.13 32.14
C GLU A 418 -12.16 36.20 31.68
N THR A 419 -10.95 36.40 32.22
CA THR A 419 -9.79 35.56 31.89
C THR A 419 -9.91 34.13 32.40
N ASP A 420 -10.56 33.90 33.55
CA ASP A 420 -10.75 32.56 34.12
C ASP A 420 -11.83 31.77 33.36
N VAL A 421 -12.90 32.44 32.92
CA VAL A 421 -13.92 31.84 32.05
C VAL A 421 -13.33 31.45 30.70
N ASP A 422 -12.48 32.29 30.11
CA ASP A 422 -11.80 32.02 28.83
C ASP A 422 -10.82 30.83 28.93
N VAL A 423 -10.01 30.78 29.99
CA VAL A 423 -9.06 29.67 30.22
C VAL A 423 -9.81 28.35 30.46
N ARG A 424 -10.90 28.35 31.23
CA ARG A 424 -11.71 27.13 31.45
C ARG A 424 -12.35 26.64 30.15
N HIS A 425 -12.89 27.56 29.35
CA HIS A 425 -13.50 27.21 28.07
C HIS A 425 -12.47 26.61 27.10
N LEU A 426 -11.29 27.24 27.00
CA LEU A 426 -10.17 26.73 26.20
C LEU A 426 -9.71 25.35 26.70
N THR A 427 -9.57 25.18 28.01
CA THR A 427 -9.14 23.91 28.61
C THR A 427 -10.15 22.79 28.34
N ALA A 428 -11.46 23.07 28.51
CA ALA A 428 -12.51 22.13 28.17
C ALA A 428 -12.49 21.78 26.67
N GLY A 429 -12.28 22.77 25.80
CA GLY A 429 -12.09 22.57 24.36
C GLY A 429 -10.93 21.62 24.04
N LEU A 430 -9.75 21.85 24.62
CA LEU A 430 -8.57 21.01 24.43
C LEU A 430 -8.77 19.59 24.96
N LEU A 431 -9.45 19.42 26.09
CA LEU A 431 -9.78 18.10 26.65
C LEU A 431 -10.75 17.33 25.76
N ARG A 432 -11.74 17.99 25.15
CA ARG A 432 -12.63 17.35 24.17
C ARG A 432 -11.86 16.92 22.93
N LEU A 433 -10.99 17.78 22.38
CA LEU A 433 -10.14 17.44 21.24
C LEU A 433 -9.22 16.26 21.56
N HIS A 434 -8.62 16.24 22.76
CA HIS A 434 -7.83 15.11 23.23
C HIS A 434 -8.67 13.83 23.35
N ALA A 435 -9.88 13.91 23.88
CA ALA A 435 -10.78 12.76 23.98
C ALA A 435 -11.11 12.18 22.60
N GLU A 436 -11.39 13.02 21.60
CA GLU A 436 -11.60 12.60 20.22
C GLU A 436 -10.34 11.92 19.65
N ARG A 437 -9.17 12.52 19.86
CA ARG A 437 -7.89 11.94 19.43
C ARG A 437 -7.64 10.57 20.03
N MET A 438 -7.86 10.40 21.33
CA MET A 438 -7.68 9.12 22.03
C MET A 438 -8.66 8.04 21.56
N ARG A 439 -9.89 8.41 21.16
CA ARG A 439 -10.84 7.46 20.57
C ARG A 439 -10.40 6.97 19.19
N VAL A 440 -9.84 7.87 18.37
CA VAL A 440 -9.25 7.50 17.07
C VAL A 440 -8.10 6.52 17.30
N LEU A 441 -7.17 6.84 18.21
CA LEU A 441 -6.05 5.95 18.55
C LEU A 441 -6.52 4.57 19.02
N ALA A 442 -7.51 4.50 19.91
CA ALA A 442 -8.06 3.23 20.38
C ALA A 442 -8.76 2.42 19.26
N ARG A 443 -9.29 3.09 18.24
CA ARG A 443 -9.87 2.42 17.06
C ARG A 443 -8.79 1.89 16.12
N GLU A 444 -7.75 2.68 15.87
CA GLU A 444 -6.58 2.31 15.07
C GLU A 444 -5.88 1.09 15.69
N GLN A 445 -5.59 1.16 17.00
CA GLN A 445 -4.99 0.07 17.75
C GLN A 445 -5.82 -1.22 17.65
N ARG A 446 -7.13 -1.19 17.92
CA ARG A 446 -7.99 -2.37 17.78
C ARG A 446 -8.01 -2.96 16.36
N THR A 447 -7.91 -2.11 15.34
CA THR A 447 -7.91 -2.56 13.95
C THR A 447 -6.57 -3.23 13.60
N ARG A 448 -5.46 -2.65 14.05
CA ARG A 448 -4.11 -3.22 13.94
C ARG A 448 -3.98 -4.55 14.69
N ASP A 449 -4.44 -4.59 15.93
CA ASP A 449 -4.32 -5.78 16.78
C ASP A 449 -5.13 -6.94 16.18
N ARG A 450 -6.30 -6.65 15.59
CA ARG A 450 -7.06 -7.64 14.82
C ARG A 450 -6.31 -8.16 13.60
N PHE A 451 -5.68 -7.27 12.81
CA PHE A 451 -4.87 -7.69 11.66
C PHE A 451 -3.73 -8.62 12.11
N THR A 452 -3.01 -8.21 13.15
CA THR A 452 -1.89 -9.00 13.71
C THR A 452 -2.36 -10.35 14.24
N ALA A 453 -3.53 -10.41 14.88
CA ALA A 453 -4.09 -11.67 15.36
C ALA A 453 -4.49 -12.63 14.23
N LEU A 454 -4.90 -12.10 13.07
CA LEU A 454 -5.25 -12.89 11.88
C LEU A 454 -4.03 -13.31 11.06
N HIS A 455 -2.96 -12.50 11.11
CA HIS A 455 -1.71 -12.71 10.36
C HIS A 455 -0.48 -12.58 11.28
N PRO A 456 -0.33 -13.46 12.28
CA PRO A 456 0.76 -13.39 13.25
C PRO A 456 2.15 -13.60 12.62
N GLU A 457 2.21 -14.21 11.44
CA GLU A 457 3.41 -14.42 10.65
C GLU A 457 3.93 -13.17 9.94
N VAL A 458 3.08 -12.14 9.76
CA VAL A 458 3.43 -10.95 8.99
C VAL A 458 4.20 -9.97 9.85
N ALA A 459 5.44 -9.69 9.46
CA ALA A 459 6.25 -8.70 10.13
C ALA A 459 5.71 -7.28 9.87
N VAL A 460 5.73 -6.40 10.87
CA VAL A 460 5.16 -5.05 10.81
C VAL A 460 6.19 -3.99 11.21
N THR A 461 6.24 -2.89 10.44
CA THR A 461 6.90 -1.64 10.84
C THR A 461 5.87 -0.50 10.81
N GLU A 462 6.00 0.45 11.73
CA GLU A 462 5.07 1.57 11.87
C GLU A 462 5.73 2.89 11.49
N VAL A 463 5.07 3.68 10.65
CA VAL A 463 5.51 5.02 10.28
C VAL A 463 4.53 6.03 10.83
N ALA A 464 5.02 6.87 11.75
CA ALA A 464 4.22 7.93 12.35
C ALA A 464 3.75 8.94 11.29
N ALA A 465 2.52 9.44 11.44
CA ALA A 465 1.98 10.49 10.58
C ALA A 465 2.81 11.78 10.69
N LEU A 466 3.21 12.35 9.55
CA LEU A 466 3.91 13.62 9.47
C LEU A 466 2.92 14.79 9.40
N PRO A 467 3.26 15.97 9.93
CA PRO A 467 2.37 17.14 9.95
C PRO A 467 2.22 17.86 8.60
N GLY A 468 2.75 17.31 7.50
CA GLY A 468 2.71 17.91 6.17
C GLY A 468 3.01 16.89 5.06
N ASP A 469 2.83 17.34 3.82
CA ASP A 469 3.12 16.53 2.64
C ASP A 469 4.63 16.35 2.43
N VAL A 470 5.01 15.20 1.87
CA VAL A 470 6.40 14.93 1.48
C VAL A 470 6.57 15.20 0.00
N HIS A 471 7.36 16.22 -0.33
CA HIS A 471 7.55 16.72 -1.69
C HIS A 471 9.02 17.03 -2.02
N ASP A 472 9.96 16.53 -1.22
CA ASP A 472 11.38 16.69 -1.44
C ASP A 472 12.19 15.54 -0.82
N LEU A 473 13.48 15.50 -1.15
CA LEU A 473 14.40 14.48 -0.64
C LEU A 473 14.60 14.54 0.88
N ALA A 474 14.43 15.71 1.52
CA ALA A 474 14.58 15.83 2.97
C ALA A 474 13.42 15.14 3.69
N GLY A 475 12.19 15.34 3.22
CA GLY A 475 11.00 14.63 3.70
C GLY A 475 11.08 13.13 3.42
N LEU A 476 11.61 12.72 2.25
CA LEU A 476 11.82 11.30 1.94
C LEU A 476 12.86 10.64 2.87
N ARG A 477 13.96 11.32 3.19
CA ARG A 477 14.92 10.86 4.22
C ARG A 477 14.24 10.68 5.57
N ALA A 478 13.47 11.68 5.99
CA ALA A 478 12.74 11.64 7.25
C ALA A 478 11.76 10.45 7.31
N ILE A 479 11.15 10.05 6.19
CA ILE A 479 10.35 8.81 6.11
C ILE A 479 11.25 7.57 6.13
N GLY A 480 12.34 7.56 5.37
CA GLY A 480 13.31 6.45 5.34
C GLY A 480 13.88 6.11 6.71
N ASP A 481 14.21 7.13 7.51
CA ASP A 481 14.67 6.96 8.89
C ASP A 481 13.57 6.37 9.78
N ARG A 482 12.31 6.81 9.63
CA ARG A 482 11.18 6.26 10.40
C ARG A 482 10.85 4.82 10.02
N LEU A 483 10.94 4.46 8.73
CA LEU A 483 10.75 3.10 8.25
C LEU A 483 11.73 2.11 8.91
N THR A 484 12.89 2.60 9.35
CA THR A 484 14.03 1.79 9.81
C THR A 484 14.36 1.98 11.29
N ALA A 485 13.72 2.94 11.97
CA ALA A 485 13.86 3.19 13.40
C ALA A 485 13.30 2.09 14.31
N GLY A 486 12.65 1.05 13.75
CA GLY A 486 12.02 -0.03 14.52
C GLY A 486 10.69 0.39 15.16
N ARG A 487 10.21 -0.36 16.17
CA ARG A 487 8.97 0.01 16.88
C ARG A 487 9.18 1.34 17.61
N THR A 488 8.35 2.33 17.27
CA THR A 488 8.19 3.50 18.14
C THR A 488 7.71 2.98 19.49
N PRO A 489 8.37 3.28 20.62
CA PRO A 489 7.92 2.81 21.91
C PRO A 489 6.47 3.27 22.13
N SER A 490 5.59 2.31 22.43
CA SER A 490 4.26 2.60 22.95
C SER A 490 4.44 3.43 24.22
N ALA A 491 4.15 4.73 24.13
CA ALA A 491 4.22 5.66 25.25
C ALA A 491 3.05 5.50 26.22
#